data_AF-A0A2V9IVE6-F1
#
_entry.id   AF-A0A2V9IVE6-F1
#
_cell.length_a   1.000
_cell.length_b   1.000
_cell.length_c   1.000
_cell.angle_alpha   90.00
_cell.angle_beta   90.00
_cell.angle_gamma   90.00
#
_symmetry.space_group_name_H-M   'P 1'
#
loop_
_entity.id
_entity.type
_entity.pdbx_description
1 polymer ?
#
loop_
_entity_poly.entity_id
_entity_poly.type
_entity_poly.pdbx_seq_one_letter_code
_entity_poly.pdbx_strand_id
1 'polypeptide(L)'
;MITSAEHYGGVVNKDFDYVTYFDALKSYGLNYTRIYPGALFEPMGKFVRGNTLGPKPASLIVPWARSNVPGYLVCGNKFDLDKWDPGYFKRLKDFIARAGQRGIVVEICFFNSQYSDTWPLSPLYYENNVQGVGKCDYLDAQTLKHADLIAKMDDYVSKITREVNEFDNVILEICDEPSLFTPHAEAGPWVAHFVPVVRKAENGLPKKHLLAQQVEGPVDGPIDLSARPDVDIIVTQYLYEAGDQMGGLKALDLKYGLNKPIEENETDYLPIWYEGDLVADSRVEAWEFIVGGGGSFNQLNGLYTVEKHAGKSPENERILRALTSLKDFMYSFDFLKMSPDKSIVTGAIPSGVHLRSMSRSGQQYALYLHHGQGGTKSAYKVVPGSYLEELVLKLPGGTYQADWVDPSSGKELGKENFTHGGGDRTFTTPRHAVDMALRIKRN
;
A
#
# COMPACT_ATOMS: atom_id res chain seq x y z
N MET A 1 0.62 -9.10 -0.87
CA MET A 1 -0.26 -9.10 0.32
C MET A 1 -1.53 -8.33 -0.03
N ILE A 2 -2.62 -8.47 0.72
CA ILE A 2 -3.88 -7.75 0.37
C ILE A 2 -4.51 -7.23 1.67
N THR A 3 -4.84 -5.94 1.69
CA THR A 3 -5.50 -5.32 2.84
C THR A 3 -6.25 -4.04 2.48
N SER A 4 -6.97 -3.52 3.47
CA SER A 4 -7.55 -2.19 3.53
C SER A 4 -7.28 -1.68 4.94
N ALA A 5 -6.33 -0.76 5.08
CA ALA A 5 -5.70 -0.43 6.35
C ALA A 5 -6.09 0.94 6.89
N GLU A 6 -5.88 1.12 8.19
CA GLU A 6 -6.05 2.42 8.86
C GLU A 6 -5.11 3.50 8.30
N HIS A 7 -5.45 4.76 8.55
CA HIS A 7 -4.71 5.94 8.08
C HIS A 7 -3.39 6.14 8.86
N TYR A 8 -2.46 5.20 8.72
CA TYR A 8 -1.03 5.27 9.10
C TYR A 8 -0.65 5.51 10.58
N GLY A 9 -1.59 5.86 11.45
CA GLY A 9 -1.31 6.40 12.78
C GLY A 9 -1.35 5.39 13.93
N GLY A 10 -1.49 4.10 13.66
CA GLY A 10 -1.72 3.07 14.67
C GLY A 10 -0.69 3.03 15.81
N VAL A 11 0.55 3.44 15.55
CA VAL A 11 1.62 3.53 16.57
C VAL A 11 1.64 4.90 17.26
N VAL A 12 1.60 6.00 16.52
CA VAL A 12 1.80 7.36 17.08
C VAL A 12 0.60 7.86 17.91
N ASN A 13 -0.55 7.20 17.78
CA ASN A 13 -1.77 7.56 18.48
C ASN A 13 -2.13 6.56 19.58
N LYS A 14 -1.88 6.92 20.84
CA LYS A 14 -2.17 6.07 22.00
C LYS A 14 -3.67 5.76 22.19
N ASP A 15 -4.57 6.55 21.60
CA ASP A 15 -6.02 6.30 21.69
C ASP A 15 -6.46 5.17 20.73
N PHE A 16 -5.64 4.78 19.76
CA PHE A 16 -5.99 3.70 18.83
C PHE A 16 -5.67 2.32 19.41
N ASP A 17 -6.70 1.49 19.56
CA ASP A 17 -6.58 0.09 19.91
C ASP A 17 -6.27 -0.76 18.67
N TYR A 18 -4.97 -0.89 18.38
CA TYR A 18 -4.50 -1.69 17.26
C TYR A 18 -4.77 -3.20 17.42
N VAL A 19 -5.05 -3.71 18.63
CA VAL A 19 -5.37 -5.13 18.80
C VAL A 19 -6.75 -5.42 18.24
N THR A 20 -7.74 -4.60 18.58
CA THR A 20 -9.10 -4.65 18.01
C THR A 20 -9.07 -4.49 16.48
N TYR A 21 -8.24 -3.57 15.98
CA TYR A 21 -8.03 -3.39 14.54
C TYR A 21 -7.46 -4.66 13.87
N PHE A 22 -6.41 -5.26 14.43
CA PHE A 22 -5.83 -6.46 13.85
C PHE A 22 -6.74 -7.68 13.93
N ASP A 23 -7.57 -7.79 14.97
CA ASP A 23 -8.61 -8.82 15.05
C ASP A 23 -9.63 -8.66 13.92
N ALA A 24 -10.00 -7.41 13.58
CA ALA A 24 -10.85 -7.13 12.43
C ALA A 24 -10.19 -7.57 11.12
N LEU A 25 -8.96 -7.13 10.82
CA LEU A 25 -8.25 -7.56 9.60
C LEU A 25 -8.12 -9.08 9.51
N LYS A 26 -7.73 -9.73 10.62
CA LYS A 26 -7.58 -11.18 10.68
C LYS A 26 -8.88 -11.93 10.40
N SER A 27 -10.01 -11.40 10.86
CA SER A 27 -11.33 -12.03 10.62
C SER A 27 -11.72 -12.07 9.14
N TYR A 28 -11.14 -11.19 8.32
CA TYR A 28 -11.26 -11.18 6.86
C TYR A 28 -10.03 -11.79 6.16
N GLY A 29 -9.12 -12.41 6.91
CA GLY A 29 -7.90 -13.02 6.37
C GLY A 29 -6.93 -12.03 5.73
N LEU A 30 -7.09 -10.72 5.93
CA LEU A 30 -6.17 -9.70 5.42
C LEU A 30 -4.88 -9.70 6.25
N ASN A 31 -3.76 -9.42 5.59
CA ASN A 31 -2.44 -9.78 6.13
C ASN A 31 -1.39 -8.68 5.99
N TYR A 32 -1.81 -7.42 5.90
CA TYR A 32 -0.92 -6.29 5.71
C TYR A 32 -1.47 -5.02 6.35
N THR A 33 -0.58 -4.10 6.75
CA THR A 33 -0.87 -2.76 7.26
C THR A 33 0.36 -1.87 7.06
N ARG A 34 0.17 -0.56 7.02
CA ARG A 34 1.22 0.44 6.82
C ARG A 34 1.10 1.54 7.86
N ILE A 35 2.23 2.00 8.42
CA ILE A 35 2.27 3.04 9.45
C ILE A 35 3.35 4.10 9.21
N TYR A 36 3.13 5.31 9.75
CA TYR A 36 4.16 6.33 9.92
C TYR A 36 4.70 6.29 11.36
N PRO A 37 6.02 6.08 11.55
CA PRO A 37 6.61 5.89 12.86
C PRO A 37 6.97 7.21 13.54
N GLY A 38 6.33 8.34 13.20
CA GLY A 38 6.35 9.56 14.02
C GLY A 38 7.38 10.63 13.66
N ALA A 39 8.05 10.55 12.51
CA ALA A 39 8.71 11.74 11.93
C ALA A 39 7.67 12.75 11.39
N LEU A 40 6.55 12.25 10.89
CA LEU A 40 5.37 13.00 10.48
C LEU A 40 4.12 12.45 11.17
N PHE A 41 3.21 13.34 11.52
CA PHE A 41 1.84 13.08 11.93
C PHE A 41 0.99 14.31 11.58
N GLU A 42 -0.32 14.15 11.52
CA GLU A 42 -1.23 15.20 11.05
C GLU A 42 -1.73 16.11 12.17
N PRO A 43 -2.17 17.33 11.85
CA PRO A 43 -3.07 18.08 12.70
C PRO A 43 -4.31 17.27 13.07
N MET A 44 -4.75 17.38 14.32
CA MET A 44 -5.96 16.70 14.78
C MET A 44 -7.17 17.07 13.91
N GLY A 45 -7.80 16.06 13.30
CA GLY A 45 -9.00 16.23 12.48
C GLY A 45 -8.74 16.57 11.01
N LYS A 46 -7.49 16.52 10.53
CA LYS A 46 -7.18 16.59 9.09
C LYS A 46 -7.87 15.43 8.36
N PHE A 47 -8.43 15.69 7.17
CA PHE A 47 -9.21 14.76 6.34
C PHE A 47 -10.47 14.15 6.97
N VAL A 48 -10.32 13.28 7.98
CA VAL A 48 -11.41 12.56 8.66
C VAL A 48 -11.36 12.82 10.16
N ARG A 49 -12.53 13.00 10.77
CA ARG A 49 -12.64 13.08 12.23
C ARG A 49 -12.19 11.76 12.86
N GLY A 50 -11.28 11.86 13.83
CA GLY A 50 -10.77 10.68 14.54
C GLY A 50 -9.79 9.86 13.70
N ASN A 51 -9.25 10.42 12.61
CA ASN A 51 -8.18 9.79 11.86
C ASN A 51 -7.02 9.42 12.81
N THR A 52 -6.40 8.30 12.53
CA THR A 52 -5.38 7.72 13.42
C THR A 52 -4.09 8.52 13.38
N LEU A 53 -3.69 9.10 12.24
CA LEU A 53 -2.46 9.91 12.08
C LEU A 53 -2.51 11.29 12.75
N GLY A 54 -3.67 11.75 13.17
CA GLY A 54 -3.93 13.06 13.79
C GLY A 54 -4.26 12.92 15.29
N PRO A 55 -3.33 12.43 16.13
CA PRO A 55 -3.59 12.17 17.54
C PRO A 55 -3.90 13.47 18.30
N LYS A 56 -4.68 13.33 19.37
CA LYS A 56 -4.79 14.39 20.38
C LYS A 56 -3.40 14.65 20.97
N PRO A 57 -3.07 15.90 21.36
CA PRO A 57 -1.74 16.21 21.90
C PRO A 57 -1.30 15.34 23.09
N ALA A 58 -2.23 14.98 24.00
CA ALA A 58 -1.94 14.10 25.13
C ALA A 58 -1.74 12.63 24.74
N SER A 59 -2.27 12.24 23.59
CA SER A 59 -2.26 10.87 23.05
C SER A 59 -1.14 10.64 22.05
N LEU A 60 -0.49 11.70 21.56
CA LEU A 60 0.69 11.61 20.70
C LEU A 60 1.85 10.92 21.43
N ILE A 61 2.49 9.99 20.75
CA ILE A 61 3.77 9.39 21.13
C ILE A 61 4.67 9.29 19.90
N VAL A 62 5.93 9.68 20.05
CA VAL A 62 6.92 9.75 18.96
C VAL A 62 8.26 9.19 19.46
N PRO A 63 9.21 8.87 18.56
CA PRO A 63 10.46 8.19 18.92
C PRO A 63 11.33 8.93 19.94
N TRP A 64 11.31 10.27 19.93
CA TRP A 64 12.18 11.09 20.77
C TRP A 64 11.56 11.40 22.12
N ALA A 65 12.39 11.33 23.16
CA ALA A 65 11.98 11.64 24.51
C ALA A 65 11.71 13.13 24.70
N ARG A 66 10.82 13.45 25.65
CA ARG A 66 10.60 14.83 26.11
C ARG A 66 11.79 15.31 26.95
N SER A 67 12.20 16.55 26.73
CA SER A 67 13.14 17.26 27.59
C SER A 67 12.44 17.83 28.84
N ASN A 68 13.17 18.61 29.64
CA ASN A 68 12.62 19.43 30.74
C ASN A 68 12.31 20.88 30.33
N VAL A 69 12.48 21.24 29.05
CA VAL A 69 12.26 22.60 28.54
C VAL A 69 10.83 22.72 28.00
N PRO A 70 9.98 23.60 28.54
CA PRO A 70 8.62 23.80 28.01
C PRO A 70 8.64 24.44 26.62
N GLY A 71 7.52 24.32 25.89
CA GLY A 71 7.30 25.07 24.64
C GLY A 71 7.24 24.21 23.38
N TYR A 72 6.82 22.95 23.49
CA TYR A 72 6.41 22.21 22.29
C TYR A 72 5.06 22.71 21.77
N LEU A 73 4.98 22.94 20.46
CA LEU A 73 3.83 23.57 19.81
C LEU A 73 2.49 22.93 20.17
N VAL A 74 2.39 21.59 20.15
CA VAL A 74 1.09 20.94 20.35
C VAL A 74 0.73 20.68 21.81
N CYS A 75 1.70 20.55 22.72
CA CYS A 75 1.55 20.53 24.19
C CYS A 75 2.84 20.05 24.90
N GLY A 76 3.22 20.70 26.01
CA GLY A 76 4.24 20.19 26.93
C GLY A 76 5.67 20.59 26.57
N ASN A 77 6.63 19.73 26.88
CA ASN A 77 8.05 20.03 26.74
C ASN A 77 8.58 19.73 25.34
N LYS A 78 9.58 20.51 24.90
CA LYS A 78 10.37 20.23 23.69
C LYS A 78 10.99 18.83 23.74
N PHE A 79 11.34 18.29 22.59
CA PHE A 79 12.04 17.01 22.46
C PHE A 79 13.54 17.16 22.67
N ASP A 80 14.15 16.08 23.17
CA ASP A 80 15.59 15.89 23.19
C ASP A 80 15.95 14.88 22.07
N LEU A 81 16.46 15.38 20.94
CA LEU A 81 16.77 14.55 19.78
C LEU A 81 18.01 13.64 19.97
N ASP A 82 18.66 13.70 21.13
CA ASP A 82 19.73 12.78 21.54
C ASP A 82 19.21 11.66 22.46
N LYS A 83 17.91 11.67 22.81
CA LYS A 83 17.29 10.67 23.69
C LYS A 83 16.05 10.04 23.05
N TRP A 84 16.02 8.71 23.09
CA TRP A 84 14.90 7.91 22.64
C TRP A 84 13.86 7.71 23.74
N ASP A 85 12.57 7.73 23.38
CA ASP A 85 11.47 7.39 24.30
C ASP A 85 11.30 5.86 24.38
N PRO A 86 11.66 5.20 25.49
CA PRO A 86 11.46 3.76 25.63
C PRO A 86 9.98 3.35 25.58
N GLY A 87 9.05 4.25 25.94
CA GLY A 87 7.62 4.01 25.84
C GLY A 87 7.16 3.89 24.39
N TYR A 88 7.70 4.73 23.50
CA TYR A 88 7.45 4.65 22.07
C TYR A 88 7.93 3.31 21.50
N PHE A 89 9.19 2.95 21.75
CA PHE A 89 9.75 1.72 21.19
C PHE A 89 9.09 0.47 21.77
N LYS A 90 8.64 0.50 23.04
CA LYS A 90 7.81 -0.57 23.58
C LYS A 90 6.49 -0.71 22.82
N ARG A 91 5.82 0.41 22.48
CA ARG A 91 4.56 0.40 21.72
C ARG A 91 4.75 -0.07 20.28
N LEU A 92 5.78 0.43 19.59
CA LEU A 92 6.11 0.00 18.22
C LEU A 92 6.33 -1.52 18.16
N LYS A 93 7.12 -2.06 19.10
CA LYS A 93 7.40 -3.50 19.15
C LYS A 93 6.19 -4.35 19.53
N ASP A 94 5.34 -3.87 20.44
CA ASP A 94 4.08 -4.55 20.73
C ASP A 94 3.15 -4.53 19.50
N PHE A 95 3.03 -3.40 18.79
CA PHE A 95 2.25 -3.31 17.54
C PHE A 95 2.70 -4.38 16.52
N ILE A 96 4.00 -4.47 16.24
CA ILE A 96 4.56 -5.44 15.28
C ILE A 96 4.34 -6.87 15.76
N ALA A 97 4.57 -7.15 17.05
CA ALA A 97 4.35 -8.48 17.62
C ALA A 97 2.87 -8.91 17.56
N ARG A 98 1.94 -7.99 17.83
CA ARG A 98 0.49 -8.25 17.77
C ARG A 98 0.00 -8.48 16.35
N ALA A 99 0.57 -7.77 15.38
CA ALA A 99 0.36 -8.01 13.95
C ALA A 99 0.89 -9.42 13.56
N GLY A 100 2.12 -9.73 13.96
CA GLY A 100 2.78 -11.01 13.65
C GLY A 100 2.03 -12.23 14.20
N GLN A 101 1.46 -12.14 15.40
CA GLN A 101 0.58 -13.18 15.98
C GLN A 101 -0.65 -13.50 15.12
N ARG A 102 -1.05 -12.58 14.23
CA ARG A 102 -2.17 -12.74 13.30
C ARG A 102 -1.73 -13.03 11.86
N GLY A 103 -0.42 -13.07 11.61
CA GLY A 103 0.16 -13.21 10.28
C GLY A 103 0.00 -11.95 9.43
N ILE A 104 0.04 -10.78 10.06
CA ILE A 104 -0.04 -9.46 9.40
C ILE A 104 1.38 -8.89 9.30
N VAL A 105 1.79 -8.52 8.09
CA VAL A 105 3.02 -7.78 7.81
C VAL A 105 2.80 -6.29 8.07
N VAL A 106 3.78 -5.64 8.69
CA VAL A 106 3.78 -4.20 8.96
C VAL A 106 4.79 -3.51 8.06
N GLU A 107 4.32 -2.64 7.18
CA GLU A 107 5.16 -1.67 6.49
C GLU A 107 5.36 -0.43 7.35
N ILE A 108 6.63 -0.05 7.50
CA ILE A 108 7.05 1.08 8.30
C ILE A 108 7.64 2.10 7.33
N CYS A 109 6.88 3.14 7.02
CA CYS A 109 7.32 4.21 6.13
C CYS A 109 7.91 5.35 6.95
N PHE A 110 9.23 5.53 6.92
CA PHE A 110 9.94 6.43 7.84
C PHE A 110 9.49 7.87 7.70
N PHE A 111 9.20 8.31 6.48
CA PHE A 111 8.87 9.69 6.16
C PHE A 111 7.64 9.74 5.24
N ASN A 112 6.98 10.90 5.22
CA ASN A 112 6.02 11.29 4.20
C ASN A 112 6.43 12.68 3.70
N SER A 113 5.92 13.13 2.55
CA SER A 113 6.12 14.49 2.07
C SER A 113 5.97 15.50 3.21
N GLN A 114 6.89 16.45 3.30
CA GLN A 114 6.81 17.44 4.34
C GLN A 114 5.86 18.56 3.91
N TYR A 115 4.81 18.81 4.69
CA TYR A 115 3.83 19.86 4.43
C TYR A 115 4.11 21.09 5.29
N SER A 116 3.65 22.26 4.83
CA SER A 116 3.71 23.51 5.60
C SER A 116 2.91 23.47 6.91
N ASP A 117 1.86 22.63 7.00
CA ASP A 117 1.02 22.48 8.19
C ASP A 117 1.46 21.35 9.13
N THR A 118 2.30 20.41 8.66
CA THR A 118 2.87 19.34 9.50
C THR A 118 4.29 19.66 9.96
N TRP A 119 5.05 20.49 9.22
CA TRP A 119 6.46 20.78 9.57
C TRP A 119 6.60 21.45 10.92
N PRO A 120 5.80 22.49 11.26
CA PRO A 120 5.84 23.11 12.57
C PRO A 120 5.46 22.16 13.71
N LEU A 121 4.82 21.02 13.44
CA LEU A 121 4.46 20.01 14.45
C LEU A 121 5.60 19.00 14.71
N SER A 122 6.50 18.81 13.74
CA SER A 122 7.52 17.76 13.76
C SER A 122 8.46 17.93 14.96
N PRO A 123 8.88 16.84 15.63
CA PRO A 123 9.98 16.87 16.59
C PRO A 123 11.28 17.44 15.99
N LEU A 124 11.45 17.28 14.67
CA LEU A 124 12.63 17.72 13.93
C LEU A 124 12.60 19.21 13.54
N TYR A 125 11.52 19.94 13.86
CA TYR A 125 11.45 21.39 13.66
C TYR A 125 12.15 22.13 14.80
N TYR A 126 12.98 23.12 14.49
CA TYR A 126 13.91 23.74 15.45
C TYR A 126 13.28 24.33 16.72
N GLU A 127 12.03 24.77 16.66
CA GLU A 127 11.34 25.28 17.85
C GLU A 127 10.91 24.16 18.80
N ASN A 128 10.74 22.95 18.29
CA ASN A 128 10.22 21.80 19.03
C ASN A 128 11.28 20.94 19.70
N ASN A 129 12.57 21.18 19.43
CA ASN A 129 13.67 20.46 20.06
C ASN A 129 14.66 21.38 20.78
N VAL A 130 15.44 20.82 21.72
CA VAL A 130 16.41 21.58 22.52
C VAL A 130 17.75 21.81 21.80
N GLN A 131 18.01 21.06 20.73
CA GLN A 131 19.21 21.20 19.90
C GLN A 131 19.11 22.36 18.90
N GLY A 132 17.90 22.84 18.58
CA GLY A 132 17.65 23.84 17.55
C GLY A 132 17.87 23.31 16.12
N VAL A 133 17.83 21.98 15.92
CA VAL A 133 17.98 21.31 14.62
C VAL A 133 16.75 21.52 13.75
N GLY A 134 16.94 21.62 12.44
CA GLY A 134 15.84 21.74 11.48
C GLY A 134 15.31 23.16 11.37
N LYS A 135 16.22 24.14 11.42
CA LYS A 135 15.91 25.55 11.17
C LYS A 135 15.89 25.81 9.67
N CYS A 136 14.87 25.28 9.01
CA CYS A 136 14.68 25.38 7.56
C CYS A 136 13.19 25.50 7.21
N ASP A 137 12.92 25.88 5.97
CA ASP A 137 11.57 25.82 5.40
C ASP A 137 11.14 24.35 5.22
N TYR A 138 9.82 24.11 5.16
CA TYR A 138 9.29 22.76 4.95
C TYR A 138 9.73 22.17 3.59
N LEU A 139 9.93 23.01 2.57
CA LEU A 139 10.47 22.62 1.26
C LEU A 139 11.93 22.15 1.32
N ASP A 140 12.68 22.59 2.33
CA ASP A 140 14.09 22.23 2.50
C ASP A 140 14.27 21.02 3.44
N ALA A 141 13.23 20.64 4.20
CA ALA A 141 13.29 19.59 5.22
C ALA A 141 13.65 18.21 4.64
N GLN A 142 13.29 17.97 3.37
CA GLN A 142 13.57 16.73 2.64
C GLN A 142 14.61 16.93 1.53
N THR A 143 15.63 17.73 1.83
CA THR A 143 16.78 17.98 0.95
C THR A 143 18.07 17.70 1.73
N LEU A 144 19.20 17.58 1.03
CA LEU A 144 20.51 17.41 1.66
C LEU A 144 21.15 18.73 2.13
N LYS A 145 20.41 19.86 2.11
CA LYS A 145 20.95 21.21 2.42
C LYS A 145 21.32 21.39 3.90
N HIS A 146 20.67 20.65 4.79
CA HIS A 146 20.78 20.82 6.25
C HIS A 146 21.41 19.59 6.91
N ALA A 147 22.75 19.57 6.97
CA ALA A 147 23.50 18.41 7.47
C ALA A 147 23.18 18.04 8.93
N ASP A 148 22.80 19.00 9.76
CA ASP A 148 22.35 18.79 11.14
C ASP A 148 21.02 18.02 11.19
N LEU A 149 20.08 18.36 10.30
CA LEU A 149 18.81 17.66 10.15
C LEU A 149 19.00 16.25 9.60
N ILE A 150 19.83 16.09 8.56
CA ILE A 150 20.16 14.78 7.98
C ILE A 150 20.78 13.86 9.02
N ALA A 151 21.70 14.35 9.87
CA ALA A 151 22.28 13.53 10.93
C ALA A 151 21.22 12.99 11.90
N LYS A 152 20.18 13.78 12.22
CA LYS A 152 19.06 13.33 13.07
C LYS A 152 18.12 12.35 12.37
N MET A 153 17.93 12.50 11.06
CA MET A 153 17.19 11.53 10.25
C MET A 153 17.96 10.20 10.13
N ASP A 154 19.28 10.24 9.99
CA ASP A 154 20.13 9.03 9.97
C ASP A 154 20.06 8.24 11.28
N ASP A 155 20.14 8.96 12.41
CA ASP A 155 19.98 8.37 13.75
C ASP A 155 18.60 7.72 13.91
N TYR A 156 17.55 8.40 13.43
CA TYR A 156 16.17 7.93 13.46
C TYR A 156 15.94 6.66 12.65
N VAL A 157 16.32 6.67 11.37
CA VAL A 157 16.20 5.53 10.46
C VAL A 157 17.00 4.35 11.00
N SER A 158 18.25 4.60 11.42
CA SER A 158 19.11 3.56 12.00
C SER A 158 18.52 2.97 13.28
N LYS A 159 17.93 3.81 14.14
CA LYS A 159 17.36 3.37 15.42
C LYS A 159 16.15 2.48 15.21
N ILE A 160 15.16 2.91 14.42
CA ILE A 160 13.98 2.08 14.14
C ILE A 160 14.40 0.77 13.48
N THR A 161 15.24 0.84 12.45
CA THR A 161 15.72 -0.35 11.72
C THR A 161 16.32 -1.40 12.66
N ARG A 162 17.13 -0.97 13.65
CA ARG A 162 17.72 -1.89 14.64
C ARG A 162 16.68 -2.42 15.63
N GLU A 163 15.76 -1.58 16.10
CA GLU A 163 14.73 -1.98 17.06
C GLU A 163 13.74 -2.99 16.47
N VAL A 164 13.48 -2.92 15.16
CA VAL A 164 12.55 -3.85 14.50
C VAL A 164 13.24 -5.09 13.94
N ASN A 165 14.58 -5.21 14.05
CA ASN A 165 15.33 -6.37 13.53
C ASN A 165 15.00 -7.70 14.22
N GLU A 166 14.35 -7.68 15.39
CA GLU A 166 13.89 -8.91 16.04
C GLU A 166 12.66 -9.53 15.36
N PHE A 167 11.94 -8.79 14.51
CA PHE A 167 10.73 -9.23 13.83
C PHE A 167 11.03 -9.68 12.40
N ASP A 168 10.23 -10.58 11.84
CA ASP A 168 10.31 -11.01 10.44
C ASP A 168 9.17 -10.48 9.56
N ASN A 169 8.09 -10.01 10.19
CA ASN A 169 6.90 -9.48 9.55
C ASN A 169 6.97 -7.96 9.32
N VAL A 170 8.13 -7.46 8.88
CA VAL A 170 8.38 -6.03 8.66
C VAL A 170 8.88 -5.75 7.24
N ILE A 171 8.33 -4.71 6.62
CA ILE A 171 8.86 -4.04 5.43
C ILE A 171 9.27 -2.63 5.85
N LEU A 172 10.43 -2.17 5.39
CA LEU A 172 10.88 -0.80 5.62
C LEU A 172 10.68 -0.01 4.33
N GLU A 173 10.03 1.14 4.42
CA GLU A 173 9.85 2.07 3.30
C GLU A 173 10.51 3.41 3.65
N ILE A 174 11.23 4.00 2.69
CA ILE A 174 11.97 5.24 2.95
C ILE A 174 11.02 6.43 3.08
N CYS A 175 10.28 6.77 2.03
CA CYS A 175 9.41 7.93 2.05
C CYS A 175 8.17 7.75 1.18
N ASP A 176 7.04 8.07 1.77
CA ASP A 176 5.77 8.32 1.12
C ASP A 176 5.78 9.69 0.45
N GLU A 177 5.30 9.77 -0.79
CA GLU A 177 5.11 11.00 -1.55
C GLU A 177 6.30 12.00 -1.49
N PRO A 178 7.55 11.55 -1.72
CA PRO A 178 8.76 12.32 -1.42
C PRO A 178 8.86 13.70 -2.10
N SER A 179 8.06 13.99 -3.13
CA SER A 179 8.20 15.19 -3.95
C SER A 179 6.92 15.97 -4.25
N LEU A 180 5.85 15.83 -3.45
CA LEU A 180 4.65 16.68 -3.64
C LEU A 180 4.95 18.18 -3.57
N PHE A 181 5.94 18.57 -2.75
CA PHE A 181 6.35 19.96 -2.60
C PHE A 181 7.85 20.17 -2.85
N THR A 182 8.69 19.25 -2.37
CA THR A 182 10.14 19.29 -2.60
C THR A 182 10.45 18.97 -4.07
N PRO A 183 11.23 19.79 -4.79
CA PRO A 183 11.57 19.50 -6.17
C PRO A 183 12.22 18.12 -6.35
N HIS A 184 11.81 17.38 -7.39
CA HIS A 184 12.31 16.04 -7.73
C HIS A 184 13.84 15.92 -7.68
N ALA A 185 14.56 16.92 -8.21
CA ALA A 185 16.03 16.94 -8.27
C ALA A 185 16.70 17.03 -6.89
N GLU A 186 15.97 17.48 -5.86
CA GLU A 186 16.46 17.60 -4.48
C GLU A 186 15.95 16.46 -3.60
N ALA A 187 14.68 16.05 -3.78
CA ALA A 187 14.08 14.92 -3.08
C ALA A 187 14.74 13.57 -3.46
N GLY A 188 15.06 13.36 -4.73
CA GLY A 188 15.69 12.11 -5.20
C GLY A 188 16.99 11.75 -4.48
N PRO A 189 18.00 12.64 -4.45
CA PRO A 189 19.22 12.43 -3.66
C PRO A 189 18.96 12.24 -2.16
N TRP A 190 17.98 12.94 -1.59
CA TRP A 190 17.59 12.79 -0.19
C TRP A 190 16.98 11.40 0.11
N VAL A 191 16.07 10.91 -0.74
CA VAL A 191 15.53 9.54 -0.63
C VAL A 191 16.65 8.51 -0.79
N ALA A 192 17.49 8.66 -1.81
CA ALA A 192 18.58 7.73 -2.10
C ALA A 192 19.64 7.66 -0.97
N HIS A 193 19.77 8.71 -0.16
CA HIS A 193 20.67 8.76 0.99
C HIS A 193 20.30 7.74 2.08
N PHE A 194 19.01 7.47 2.30
CA PHE A 194 18.58 6.55 3.37
C PHE A 194 18.69 5.06 3.02
N VAL A 195 18.85 4.72 1.73
CA VAL A 195 19.08 3.33 1.30
C VAL A 195 20.31 2.72 2.02
N PRO A 196 21.53 3.29 1.92
CA PRO A 196 22.68 2.75 2.65
C PRO A 196 22.56 2.87 4.17
N VAL A 197 21.78 3.82 4.70
CA VAL A 197 21.55 3.95 6.15
C VAL A 197 20.82 2.71 6.68
N VAL A 198 19.72 2.29 6.04
CA VAL A 198 18.99 1.06 6.40
C VAL A 198 19.89 -0.16 6.27
N ARG A 199 20.55 -0.33 5.12
CA ARG A 199 21.41 -1.51 4.86
C ARG A 199 22.56 -1.61 5.86
N LYS A 200 23.16 -0.47 6.25
CA LYS A 200 24.21 -0.43 7.29
C LYS A 200 23.65 -0.70 8.67
N ALA A 201 22.46 -0.21 9.01
CA ALA A 201 21.83 -0.43 10.30
C ALA A 201 21.53 -1.90 10.55
N GLU A 202 21.16 -2.65 9.50
CA GLU A 202 21.00 -4.11 9.57
C GLU A 202 22.29 -4.90 9.40
N ASN A 203 23.40 -4.28 8.99
CA ASN A 203 24.63 -5.01 8.75
C ASN A 203 25.09 -5.76 10.02
N GLY A 204 25.35 -7.06 9.90
CA GLY A 204 25.69 -7.94 11.03
C GLY A 204 24.52 -8.35 11.94
N LEU A 205 23.29 -7.86 11.70
CA LEU A 205 22.08 -8.31 12.42
C LEU A 205 21.43 -9.53 11.73
N PRO A 206 20.64 -10.36 12.44
CA PRO A 206 20.10 -11.61 11.89
C PRO A 206 19.05 -11.41 10.79
N LYS A 207 18.24 -10.35 10.85
CA LYS A 207 17.23 -10.06 9.80
C LYS A 207 17.78 -9.06 8.79
N LYS A 208 17.27 -9.19 7.56
CA LYS A 208 17.51 -8.30 6.43
C LYS A 208 16.16 -8.03 5.81
N HIS A 209 15.55 -6.91 6.19
CA HIS A 209 14.20 -6.61 5.74
C HIS A 209 14.17 -6.19 4.28
N LEU A 210 13.00 -6.37 3.65
CA LEU A 210 12.73 -5.78 2.35
C LEU A 210 12.72 -4.26 2.51
N LEU A 211 13.38 -3.57 1.59
CA LEU A 211 13.40 -2.11 1.50
C LEU A 211 12.56 -1.67 0.31
N ALA A 212 11.60 -0.80 0.59
CA ALA A 212 10.64 -0.27 -0.36
C ALA A 212 10.88 1.24 -0.56
N GLN A 213 10.49 1.75 -1.74
CA GLN A 213 10.43 3.18 -2.02
C GLN A 213 9.39 3.45 -3.08
N GLN A 214 8.53 4.44 -2.83
CA GLN A 214 7.56 4.95 -3.80
C GLN A 214 8.26 5.57 -5.01
N VAL A 215 7.72 5.28 -6.20
CA VAL A 215 8.11 5.94 -7.44
C VAL A 215 7.25 7.19 -7.66
N GLU A 216 7.89 8.35 -7.79
CA GLU A 216 7.26 9.63 -8.06
C GLU A 216 8.11 10.43 -9.07
N GLY A 217 7.46 11.25 -9.89
CA GLY A 217 8.09 12.04 -10.93
C GLY A 217 8.29 11.28 -12.25
N PRO A 218 9.18 11.77 -13.13
CA PRO A 218 9.47 11.12 -14.40
C PRO A 218 9.96 9.68 -14.23
N VAL A 219 9.58 8.80 -15.17
CA VAL A 219 10.12 7.45 -15.27
C VAL A 219 11.64 7.52 -15.41
N ASP A 220 12.37 6.71 -14.62
CA ASP A 220 13.83 6.73 -14.51
C ASP A 220 14.38 8.09 -14.03
N GLY A 221 13.53 8.89 -13.39
CA GLY A 221 13.87 10.17 -12.77
C GLY A 221 14.57 10.02 -11.41
N PRO A 222 14.82 11.14 -10.71
CA PRO A 222 15.66 11.16 -9.50
C PRO A 222 15.17 10.28 -8.34
N ILE A 223 13.85 10.07 -8.22
CA ILE A 223 13.21 9.32 -7.14
C ILE A 223 12.94 7.86 -7.55
N ASP A 224 13.00 7.56 -8.85
CA ASP A 224 12.76 6.22 -9.37
C ASP A 224 13.93 5.29 -9.05
N LEU A 225 13.89 4.69 -7.86
CA LEU A 225 14.88 3.74 -7.38
C LEU A 225 14.59 2.30 -7.83
N SER A 226 13.60 2.09 -8.71
CA SER A 226 13.11 0.76 -9.09
C SER A 226 14.19 -0.15 -9.68
N ALA A 227 15.19 0.40 -10.37
CA ALA A 227 16.30 -0.37 -10.95
C ALA A 227 17.43 -0.71 -9.95
N ARG A 228 17.44 -0.12 -8.75
CA ARG A 228 18.52 -0.32 -7.78
C ARG A 228 18.45 -1.71 -7.14
N PRO A 229 19.54 -2.51 -7.11
CA PRO A 229 19.49 -3.86 -6.55
C PRO A 229 19.31 -3.89 -5.02
N ASP A 230 19.54 -2.77 -4.33
CA ASP A 230 19.40 -2.62 -2.89
C ASP A 230 18.07 -1.99 -2.46
N VAL A 231 17.09 -1.89 -3.38
CA VAL A 231 15.68 -1.59 -3.12
C VAL A 231 14.86 -2.75 -3.66
N ASP A 232 14.11 -3.42 -2.80
CA ASP A 232 13.49 -4.72 -3.09
C ASP A 232 12.07 -4.60 -3.67
N ILE A 233 11.31 -3.59 -3.23
CA ILE A 233 9.89 -3.40 -3.61
C ILE A 233 9.73 -2.06 -4.35
N ILE A 234 9.02 -2.11 -5.47
CA ILE A 234 8.61 -0.92 -6.22
C ILE A 234 7.25 -0.50 -5.66
N VAL A 235 7.22 0.59 -4.90
CA VAL A 235 5.97 1.11 -4.35
C VAL A 235 5.35 2.10 -5.32
N THR A 236 4.04 2.02 -5.44
CA THR A 236 3.17 2.82 -6.29
C THR A 236 1.94 3.23 -5.51
N GLN A 237 1.28 4.27 -5.99
CA GLN A 237 0.07 4.79 -5.37
C GLN A 237 -0.94 5.14 -6.44
N TYR A 238 -2.20 4.90 -6.14
CA TYR A 238 -3.32 5.10 -7.04
C TYR A 238 -3.27 4.18 -8.27
N LEU A 239 -4.31 4.28 -9.09
CA LEU A 239 -4.54 3.36 -10.19
C LEU A 239 -3.49 3.45 -11.31
N TYR A 240 -3.31 4.64 -11.91
CA TYR A 240 -2.41 4.84 -13.05
C TYR A 240 -1.53 6.09 -12.92
N GLU A 241 -2.14 7.26 -12.67
CA GLU A 241 -1.43 8.53 -12.41
C GLU A 241 -2.24 9.42 -11.44
N ALA A 242 -1.60 9.93 -10.39
CA ALA A 242 -2.13 10.97 -9.53
C ALA A 242 -1.08 12.07 -9.36
N GLY A 243 -1.26 13.19 -10.06
CA GLY A 243 -0.17 14.16 -10.23
C GLY A 243 1.06 13.51 -10.88
N ASP A 244 2.20 13.58 -10.19
CA ASP A 244 3.46 12.96 -10.62
C ASP A 244 3.70 11.56 -10.02
N GLN A 245 2.76 11.03 -9.22
CA GLN A 245 2.90 9.70 -8.62
C GLN A 245 2.63 8.60 -9.66
N MET A 246 3.46 7.56 -9.64
CA MET A 246 3.27 6.40 -10.49
C MET A 246 2.23 5.45 -9.88
N GLY A 247 1.16 5.17 -10.62
CA GLY A 247 0.15 4.20 -10.21
C GLY A 247 0.50 2.75 -10.48
N GLY A 248 -0.20 1.85 -9.80
CA GLY A 248 0.04 0.41 -9.82
C GLY A 248 -0.04 -0.18 -11.22
N LEU A 249 -1.11 0.11 -11.97
CA LEU A 249 -1.26 -0.38 -13.34
C LEU A 249 -0.19 0.16 -14.30
N LYS A 250 0.20 1.43 -14.14
CA LYS A 250 1.29 2.03 -14.92
C LYS A 250 2.62 1.34 -14.64
N ALA A 251 2.92 1.01 -13.38
CA ALA A 251 4.11 0.26 -13.03
C ALA A 251 4.07 -1.19 -13.54
N LEU A 252 2.91 -1.86 -13.54
CA LEU A 252 2.78 -3.17 -14.18
C LEU A 252 3.12 -3.12 -15.68
N ASP A 253 2.78 -2.03 -16.36
CA ASP A 253 3.06 -1.88 -17.80
C ASP A 253 4.52 -1.46 -18.09
N LEU A 254 5.16 -0.71 -17.19
CA LEU A 254 6.50 -0.13 -17.43
C LEU A 254 7.65 -0.83 -16.68
N LYS A 255 7.37 -1.40 -15.51
CA LYS A 255 8.38 -1.84 -14.54
C LYS A 255 8.33 -3.32 -14.19
N TYR A 256 7.30 -4.06 -14.61
CA TYR A 256 7.17 -5.50 -14.31
C TYR A 256 8.38 -6.33 -14.76
N GLY A 257 9.04 -5.93 -15.85
CA GLY A 257 10.26 -6.56 -16.36
C GLY A 257 11.48 -6.49 -15.43
N LEU A 258 11.44 -5.66 -14.38
CA LEU A 258 12.50 -5.56 -13.37
C LEU A 258 12.51 -6.75 -12.40
N ASN A 259 11.51 -7.64 -12.47
CA ASN A 259 11.40 -8.84 -11.65
C ASN A 259 11.47 -8.55 -10.14
N LYS A 260 10.76 -7.51 -9.72
CA LYS A 260 10.55 -7.12 -8.32
C LYS A 260 9.05 -7.08 -8.01
N PRO A 261 8.65 -7.33 -6.76
CA PRO A 261 7.29 -7.03 -6.32
C PRO A 261 6.96 -5.56 -6.60
N ILE A 262 5.82 -5.35 -7.27
CA ILE A 262 5.20 -4.04 -7.41
C ILE A 262 4.04 -3.99 -6.40
N GLU A 263 3.98 -2.93 -5.63
CA GLU A 263 3.00 -2.72 -4.58
C GLU A 263 2.22 -1.45 -4.83
N GLU A 264 0.89 -1.52 -4.72
CA GLU A 264 0.00 -0.37 -4.69
C GLU A 264 -0.43 -0.19 -3.23
N ASN A 265 0.29 0.66 -2.48
CA ASN A 265 0.10 0.78 -1.03
C ASN A 265 -0.83 1.92 -0.59
N GLU A 266 -1.32 2.70 -1.55
CA GLU A 266 -2.29 3.78 -1.37
C GLU A 266 -3.21 3.87 -2.59
N THR A 267 -4.46 4.25 -2.36
CA THR A 267 -5.51 4.44 -3.38
C THR A 267 -6.20 5.77 -3.12
N ASP A 268 -7.23 6.10 -3.91
CA ASP A 268 -8.18 7.12 -3.49
C ASP A 268 -8.70 6.82 -2.07
N TYR A 269 -8.82 7.85 -1.24
CA TYR A 269 -9.09 7.70 0.18
C TYR A 269 -10.56 7.34 0.39
N LEU A 270 -10.85 6.13 0.88
CA LEU A 270 -12.21 5.72 1.23
C LEU A 270 -12.65 6.30 2.59
N PRO A 271 -13.85 6.91 2.71
CA PRO A 271 -14.90 7.10 1.70
C PRO A 271 -14.91 8.50 1.04
N ILE A 272 -13.78 9.22 1.07
CA ILE A 272 -13.71 10.66 0.73
C ILE A 272 -13.62 10.90 -0.77
N TRP A 273 -12.76 10.15 -1.49
CA TRP A 273 -12.38 10.48 -2.87
C TRP A 273 -13.04 9.62 -3.93
N TYR A 274 -13.68 8.52 -3.54
CA TYR A 274 -14.53 7.74 -4.43
C TYR A 274 -15.94 8.33 -4.58
N GLU A 275 -16.55 8.17 -5.75
CA GLU A 275 -17.88 8.71 -6.07
C GLU A 275 -18.89 7.62 -6.48
N GLY A 276 -20.03 7.55 -5.81
CA GLY A 276 -21.09 6.61 -6.18
C GLY A 276 -20.93 5.28 -5.44
N ASP A 277 -20.67 4.19 -6.15
CA ASP A 277 -20.42 2.88 -5.51
C ASP A 277 -18.94 2.73 -5.14
N LEU A 278 -18.52 3.52 -4.15
CA LEU A 278 -17.16 3.59 -3.61
C LEU A 278 -16.53 2.23 -3.29
N VAL A 279 -17.33 1.22 -2.93
CA VAL A 279 -16.82 -0.13 -2.68
C VAL A 279 -16.48 -0.81 -4.00
N ALA A 280 -17.35 -0.69 -5.00
CA ALA A 280 -17.11 -1.26 -6.31
C ALA A 280 -15.94 -0.55 -7.01
N ASP A 281 -15.87 0.78 -6.95
CA ASP A 281 -14.75 1.57 -7.49
C ASP A 281 -13.41 1.07 -6.95
N SER A 282 -13.26 1.02 -5.63
CA SER A 282 -12.03 0.53 -4.98
C SER A 282 -11.76 -0.96 -5.25
N ARG A 283 -12.80 -1.80 -5.25
CA ARG A 283 -12.65 -3.24 -5.50
C ARG A 283 -12.10 -3.51 -6.89
N VAL A 284 -12.57 -2.79 -7.92
CA VAL A 284 -12.13 -3.09 -9.29
C VAL A 284 -10.65 -2.78 -9.49
N GLU A 285 -10.12 -1.76 -8.81
CA GLU A 285 -8.70 -1.40 -8.79
C GLU A 285 -7.87 -2.54 -8.18
N ALA A 286 -8.26 -3.02 -6.99
CA ALA A 286 -7.57 -4.11 -6.30
C ALA A 286 -7.51 -5.39 -7.16
N TRP A 287 -8.64 -5.77 -7.75
CA TRP A 287 -8.74 -6.97 -8.58
C TRP A 287 -7.94 -6.82 -9.87
N GLU A 288 -8.02 -5.68 -10.55
CA GLU A 288 -7.28 -5.44 -11.78
C GLU A 288 -5.77 -5.47 -11.53
N PHE A 289 -5.31 -4.77 -10.49
CA PHE A 289 -3.90 -4.71 -10.14
C PHE A 289 -3.34 -6.08 -9.76
N ILE A 290 -3.97 -6.80 -8.83
CA ILE A 290 -3.45 -8.09 -8.35
C ILE A 290 -3.49 -9.17 -9.45
N VAL A 291 -4.61 -9.30 -10.18
CA VAL A 291 -4.69 -10.27 -11.31
C VAL A 291 -3.77 -9.86 -12.47
N GLY A 292 -3.48 -8.56 -12.58
CA GLY A 292 -2.50 -8.01 -13.52
C GLY A 292 -1.04 -8.27 -13.17
N GLY A 293 -0.74 -8.86 -12.00
CA GLY A 293 0.61 -9.20 -11.57
C GLY A 293 1.10 -8.44 -10.33
N GLY A 294 0.26 -7.60 -9.72
CA GLY A 294 0.58 -6.88 -8.49
C GLY A 294 0.98 -7.83 -7.35
N GLY A 295 2.03 -7.46 -6.62
CA GLY A 295 2.57 -8.25 -5.51
C GLY A 295 1.89 -7.92 -4.17
N SER A 296 1.46 -6.68 -3.97
CA SER A 296 0.82 -6.22 -2.74
C SER A 296 -0.13 -5.05 -2.95
N PHE A 297 -1.29 -5.07 -2.29
CA PHE A 297 -2.31 -4.04 -2.38
C PHE A 297 -2.77 -3.60 -0.99
N ASN A 298 -2.78 -2.30 -0.74
CA ASN A 298 -3.35 -1.67 0.45
C ASN A 298 -4.22 -0.48 0.06
N GLN A 299 -5.50 -0.61 0.37
CA GLN A 299 -6.45 0.47 0.20
C GLN A 299 -6.38 1.46 1.37
N LEU A 300 -6.27 2.75 1.04
CA LEU A 300 -6.36 3.84 2.00
C LEU A 300 -7.77 3.98 2.58
N ASN A 301 -7.94 3.70 3.88
CA ASN A 301 -9.25 3.56 4.51
C ASN A 301 -9.42 4.38 5.80
N GLY A 302 -10.33 5.36 5.72
CA GLY A 302 -10.63 6.32 6.80
C GLY A 302 -11.74 5.86 7.72
N LEU A 303 -12.27 4.64 7.52
CA LEU A 303 -13.33 4.08 8.35
C LEU A 303 -12.79 3.52 9.67
N TYR A 304 -11.48 3.26 9.77
CA TYR A 304 -10.79 2.99 11.03
C TYR A 304 -10.47 4.30 11.73
N THR A 305 -11.13 4.56 12.85
CA THR A 305 -10.90 5.78 13.66
C THR A 305 -10.59 5.42 15.11
N VAL A 306 -10.14 6.40 15.89
CA VAL A 306 -9.98 6.24 17.35
C VAL A 306 -11.31 6.02 18.10
N GLU A 307 -12.46 6.23 17.46
CA GLU A 307 -13.78 5.85 17.99
C GLU A 307 -14.28 4.50 17.43
N LYS A 308 -13.73 4.07 16.29
CA LYS A 308 -14.11 2.84 15.57
C LYS A 308 -12.86 2.04 15.21
N HIS A 309 -12.19 1.48 16.22
CA HIS A 309 -10.92 0.75 16.02
C HIS A 309 -11.03 -0.43 15.05
N ALA A 310 -12.17 -1.13 15.05
CA ALA A 310 -12.46 -2.22 14.10
C ALA A 310 -13.04 -1.75 12.76
N GLY A 311 -13.20 -0.43 12.56
CA GLY A 311 -13.77 0.16 11.35
C GLY A 311 -15.17 -0.32 11.00
N LYS A 312 -15.99 -0.73 11.97
CA LYS A 312 -17.30 -1.35 11.70
C LYS A 312 -18.25 -0.35 11.01
N SER A 313 -18.51 -0.60 9.73
CA SER A 313 -19.56 0.04 8.92
C SER A 313 -19.97 -0.90 7.79
N PRO A 314 -21.17 -0.73 7.20
CA PRO A 314 -21.59 -1.52 6.04
C PRO A 314 -20.61 -1.43 4.87
N GLU A 315 -20.06 -0.25 4.59
CA GLU A 315 -19.07 -0.02 3.53
C GLU A 315 -17.78 -0.78 3.80
N ASN A 316 -17.27 -0.71 5.04
CA ASN A 316 -16.03 -1.39 5.40
C ASN A 316 -16.20 -2.92 5.32
N GLU A 317 -17.33 -3.45 5.81
CA GLU A 317 -17.60 -4.88 5.69
C GLU A 317 -17.66 -5.35 4.23
N ARG A 318 -18.27 -4.54 3.33
CA ARG A 318 -18.34 -4.89 1.91
C ARG A 318 -16.95 -4.90 1.26
N ILE A 319 -16.10 -3.90 1.50
CA ILE A 319 -14.75 -3.86 0.89
C ILE A 319 -13.85 -4.98 1.47
N LEU A 320 -13.90 -5.23 2.78
CA LEU A 320 -13.10 -6.29 3.39
C LEU A 320 -13.49 -7.70 2.88
N ARG A 321 -14.80 -7.96 2.65
CA ARG A 321 -15.28 -9.20 2.01
C ARG A 321 -14.82 -9.30 0.56
N ALA A 322 -14.85 -8.21 -0.20
CA ALA A 322 -14.38 -8.19 -1.58
C ALA A 322 -12.87 -8.49 -1.67
N LEU A 323 -12.06 -7.92 -0.77
CA LEU A 323 -10.62 -8.19 -0.70
C LEU A 323 -10.32 -9.62 -0.20
N THR A 324 -11.15 -10.16 0.70
CA THR A 324 -11.09 -11.59 1.06
C THR A 324 -11.30 -12.45 -0.18
N SER A 325 -12.31 -12.11 -0.99
CA SER A 325 -12.64 -12.84 -2.21
C SER A 325 -11.51 -12.82 -3.24
N LEU A 326 -10.84 -11.67 -3.42
CA LEU A 326 -9.65 -11.54 -4.25
C LEU A 326 -8.52 -12.44 -3.74
N LYS A 327 -8.25 -12.40 -2.43
CA LYS A 327 -7.22 -13.22 -1.82
C LYS A 327 -7.51 -14.71 -2.04
N ASP A 328 -8.72 -15.17 -1.73
CA ASP A 328 -9.09 -16.58 -1.87
C ASP A 328 -9.05 -17.04 -3.34
N PHE A 329 -9.45 -16.17 -4.26
CA PHE A 329 -9.31 -16.43 -5.71
C PHE A 329 -7.84 -16.64 -6.08
N MET A 330 -6.94 -15.74 -5.69
CA MET A 330 -5.51 -15.86 -5.98
C MET A 330 -4.86 -17.07 -5.32
N TYR A 331 -5.23 -17.39 -4.07
CA TYR A 331 -4.68 -18.53 -3.33
C TYR A 331 -5.19 -19.89 -3.85
N SER A 332 -6.18 -19.89 -4.74
CA SER A 332 -6.61 -21.11 -5.44
C SER A 332 -5.64 -21.53 -6.56
N PHE A 333 -4.62 -20.71 -6.87
CA PHE A 333 -3.58 -20.94 -7.87
C PHE A 333 -2.20 -21.17 -7.25
N ASP A 334 -1.29 -21.79 -7.99
CA ASP A 334 0.16 -21.70 -7.74
C ASP A 334 0.70 -20.43 -8.42
N PHE A 335 0.24 -19.27 -7.94
CA PHE A 335 0.43 -17.98 -8.59
C PHE A 335 1.90 -17.53 -8.65
N LEU A 336 2.77 -18.09 -7.80
CA LEU A 336 4.22 -17.86 -7.86
C LEU A 336 4.86 -18.39 -9.16
N LYS A 337 4.18 -19.30 -9.87
CA LYS A 337 4.62 -19.84 -11.16
C LYS A 337 3.84 -19.25 -12.34
N MET A 338 3.02 -18.23 -12.08
CA MET A 338 2.25 -17.52 -13.08
C MET A 338 2.87 -16.16 -13.36
N SER A 339 2.56 -15.59 -14.52
CA SER A 339 2.98 -14.24 -14.89
C SER A 339 1.88 -13.57 -15.71
N PRO A 340 1.84 -12.23 -15.77
CA PRO A 340 0.92 -11.47 -16.61
C PRO A 340 0.98 -12.00 -18.05
N ASP A 341 -0.18 -12.28 -18.62
CA ASP A 341 -0.27 -12.92 -19.93
C ASP A 341 -1.35 -12.25 -20.78
N LYS A 342 -1.00 -11.12 -21.39
CA LYS A 342 -1.89 -10.43 -22.34
C LYS A 342 -2.13 -11.24 -23.62
N SER A 343 -1.32 -12.25 -23.91
CA SER A 343 -1.36 -13.02 -25.16
C SER A 343 -2.44 -14.10 -25.18
N ILE A 344 -2.99 -14.44 -24.02
CA ILE A 344 -4.08 -15.43 -23.93
C ILE A 344 -5.38 -14.93 -24.54
N VAL A 345 -5.66 -13.63 -24.46
CA VAL A 345 -6.87 -13.05 -25.03
C VAL A 345 -6.60 -12.70 -26.49
N THR A 346 -7.20 -13.45 -27.42
CA THR A 346 -7.01 -13.24 -28.87
C THR A 346 -8.16 -12.48 -29.52
N GLY A 347 -9.31 -12.41 -28.84
CA GLY A 347 -10.47 -11.63 -29.28
C GLY A 347 -10.32 -10.14 -29.00
N ALA A 348 -11.13 -9.33 -29.70
CA ALA A 348 -11.25 -7.90 -29.39
C ALA A 348 -11.90 -7.73 -28.01
N ILE A 349 -11.30 -6.88 -27.17
CA ILE A 349 -11.89 -6.50 -25.88
C ILE A 349 -13.01 -5.47 -26.17
N PRO A 350 -14.23 -5.69 -25.67
CA PRO A 350 -15.34 -4.75 -25.88
C PRO A 350 -15.02 -3.36 -25.33
N SER A 351 -15.57 -2.33 -25.99
CA SER A 351 -15.35 -0.94 -25.55
C SER A 351 -15.88 -0.72 -24.14
N GLY A 352 -15.06 -0.15 -23.27
CA GLY A 352 -15.41 0.11 -21.86
C GLY A 352 -15.16 -1.06 -20.92
N VAL A 353 -14.58 -2.16 -21.41
CA VAL A 353 -14.10 -3.27 -20.59
C VAL A 353 -12.61 -3.12 -20.33
N HIS A 354 -12.22 -3.17 -19.06
CA HIS A 354 -10.83 -3.34 -18.65
C HIS A 354 -10.61 -4.81 -18.35
N LEU A 355 -9.46 -5.35 -18.76
CA LEU A 355 -9.16 -6.77 -18.60
C LEU A 355 -7.69 -6.97 -18.24
N ARG A 356 -7.46 -7.75 -17.19
CA ARG A 356 -6.13 -8.27 -16.83
C ARG A 356 -6.17 -9.79 -16.74
N SER A 357 -5.01 -10.38 -17.01
CA SER A 357 -4.86 -11.82 -16.91
C SER A 357 -3.43 -12.20 -16.58
N MET A 358 -3.31 -13.34 -15.91
CA MET A 358 -2.05 -14.00 -15.65
C MET A 358 -2.20 -15.51 -15.85
N SER A 359 -1.12 -16.16 -16.29
CA SER A 359 -1.17 -17.56 -16.64
C SER A 359 0.11 -18.31 -16.30
N ARG A 360 -0.05 -19.63 -16.21
CA ARG A 360 1.00 -20.60 -16.48
C ARG A 360 0.47 -21.48 -17.60
N SER A 361 0.99 -21.27 -18.81
CA SER A 361 0.49 -21.93 -20.02
C SER A 361 0.41 -23.45 -19.86
N GLY A 362 -0.74 -24.00 -20.25
CA GLY A 362 -1.08 -25.41 -20.16
C GLY A 362 -1.38 -25.90 -18.75
N GLN A 363 -1.58 -25.01 -17.77
CA GLN A 363 -1.83 -25.42 -16.37
C GLN A 363 -2.92 -24.60 -15.68
N GLN A 364 -2.80 -23.27 -15.66
CA GLN A 364 -3.72 -22.43 -14.89
C GLN A 364 -3.76 -21.00 -15.43
N TYR A 365 -4.94 -20.38 -15.32
CA TYR A 365 -5.25 -19.09 -15.90
C TYR A 365 -6.20 -18.33 -14.99
N ALA A 366 -5.84 -17.09 -14.68
CA ALA A 366 -6.67 -16.14 -13.98
C ALA A 366 -6.97 -14.98 -14.94
N LEU A 367 -8.24 -14.66 -15.11
CA LEU A 367 -8.67 -13.48 -15.85
C LEU A 367 -9.64 -12.69 -14.98
N TYR A 368 -9.56 -11.38 -15.09
CA TYR A 368 -10.46 -10.45 -14.43
C TYR A 368 -10.87 -9.37 -15.42
N LEU A 369 -12.16 -9.05 -15.45
CA LEU A 369 -12.69 -7.94 -16.23
C LEU A 369 -13.67 -7.11 -15.43
N HIS A 370 -13.76 -5.83 -15.78
CA HIS A 370 -14.76 -4.92 -15.23
C HIS A 370 -15.17 -3.82 -16.20
N HIS A 371 -16.28 -3.16 -15.87
CA HIS A 371 -16.83 -2.04 -16.60
C HIS A 371 -16.67 -0.76 -15.78
N GLY A 372 -15.82 0.13 -16.27
CA GLY A 372 -15.50 1.37 -15.59
C GLY A 372 -15.02 2.46 -16.55
N GLN A 373 -15.23 3.71 -16.14
CA GLN A 373 -14.66 4.88 -16.77
C GLN A 373 -13.37 5.28 -16.05
N GLY A 374 -12.42 5.87 -16.78
CA GLY A 374 -11.12 6.24 -16.24
C GLY A 374 -10.01 5.28 -16.70
N GLY A 375 -9.13 4.89 -15.77
CA GLY A 375 -8.00 3.99 -16.06
C GLY A 375 -6.69 4.68 -16.43
N THR A 376 -6.67 6.01 -16.47
CA THR A 376 -5.47 6.81 -16.74
C THR A 376 -5.15 7.80 -15.63
N LYS A 377 -5.97 7.84 -14.57
CA LYS A 377 -5.86 8.76 -13.43
C LYS A 377 -5.83 8.00 -12.11
N SER A 378 -6.25 8.63 -11.01
CA SER A 378 -6.10 8.09 -9.67
C SER A 378 -7.04 6.92 -9.37
N ALA A 379 -8.24 6.93 -9.96
CA ALA A 379 -9.27 5.93 -9.67
C ALA A 379 -10.13 5.57 -10.88
N TYR A 380 -10.86 4.46 -10.75
CA TYR A 380 -11.97 4.09 -11.61
C TYR A 380 -13.30 4.64 -11.09
N LYS A 381 -14.24 4.82 -12.00
CA LYS A 381 -15.66 4.94 -11.69
C LYS A 381 -16.42 3.82 -12.38
N VAL A 382 -16.96 2.87 -11.62
CA VAL A 382 -17.68 1.73 -12.20
C VAL A 382 -18.95 2.20 -12.91
N VAL A 383 -19.33 1.47 -13.95
CA VAL A 383 -20.59 1.68 -14.68
C VAL A 383 -21.43 0.43 -14.54
N PRO A 384 -22.32 0.34 -13.54
CA PRO A 384 -23.18 -0.82 -13.39
C PRO A 384 -24.15 -0.97 -14.57
N GLY A 385 -24.32 -2.20 -15.05
CA GLY A 385 -25.16 -2.51 -16.19
C GLY A 385 -25.73 -3.93 -16.15
N SER A 386 -25.99 -4.48 -17.34
CA SER A 386 -26.40 -5.87 -17.52
C SER A 386 -25.58 -6.50 -18.65
N TYR A 387 -24.33 -6.78 -18.31
CA TYR A 387 -23.29 -7.17 -19.26
C TYR A 387 -23.30 -8.67 -19.55
N LEU A 388 -22.82 -9.02 -20.74
CA LEU A 388 -22.68 -10.38 -21.23
C LEU A 388 -21.55 -10.38 -22.27
N GLU A 389 -20.34 -10.69 -21.83
CA GLU A 389 -19.15 -10.59 -22.66
C GLU A 389 -18.75 -11.95 -23.24
N GLU A 390 -18.23 -11.93 -24.47
CA GLU A 390 -17.59 -13.07 -25.10
C GLU A 390 -16.08 -12.86 -25.13
N LEU A 391 -15.33 -13.71 -24.43
CA LEU A 391 -13.87 -13.70 -24.40
C LEU A 391 -13.34 -14.84 -25.25
N VAL A 392 -12.48 -14.54 -26.21
CA VAL A 392 -11.78 -15.57 -26.99
C VAL A 392 -10.40 -15.78 -26.39
N LEU A 393 -10.18 -16.97 -25.84
CA LEU A 393 -8.96 -17.35 -25.15
C LEU A 393 -8.19 -18.42 -25.92
N LYS A 394 -6.88 -18.22 -26.10
CA LYS A 394 -5.98 -19.20 -26.68
C LYS A 394 -5.46 -20.15 -25.61
N LEU A 395 -5.91 -21.40 -25.65
CA LEU A 395 -5.54 -22.44 -24.70
C LEU A 395 -4.78 -23.57 -25.41
N PRO A 396 -3.73 -24.15 -24.80
CA PRO A 396 -3.15 -25.40 -25.27
C PRO A 396 -4.14 -26.57 -25.15
N GLY A 397 -3.88 -27.65 -25.90
CA GLY A 397 -4.67 -28.87 -25.79
C GLY A 397 -4.61 -29.47 -24.38
N GLY A 398 -5.76 -29.91 -23.86
CA GLY A 398 -5.86 -30.46 -22.51
C GLY A 398 -7.30 -30.56 -22.00
N THR A 399 -7.45 -31.10 -20.79
CA THR A 399 -8.72 -31.14 -20.06
C THR A 399 -8.66 -30.11 -18.94
N TYR A 400 -9.65 -29.25 -18.87
CA TYR A 400 -9.68 -28.12 -17.96
C TYR A 400 -11.03 -28.02 -17.25
N GLN A 401 -11.00 -27.40 -16.08
CA GLN A 401 -12.16 -26.83 -15.41
C GLN A 401 -12.10 -25.31 -15.50
N ALA A 402 -13.20 -24.66 -15.88
CA ALA A 402 -13.39 -23.22 -15.85
C ALA A 402 -14.49 -22.86 -14.84
N ASP A 403 -14.20 -21.90 -13.95
CA ASP A 403 -15.11 -21.38 -12.94
C ASP A 403 -15.26 -19.86 -13.10
N TRP A 404 -16.49 -19.38 -13.18
CA TRP A 404 -16.82 -17.96 -13.07
C TRP A 404 -17.05 -17.60 -11.61
N VAL A 405 -16.44 -16.50 -11.16
CA VAL A 405 -16.47 -16.05 -9.76
C VAL A 405 -16.93 -14.60 -9.70
N ASP A 406 -17.89 -14.33 -8.81
CA ASP A 406 -18.32 -12.99 -8.42
C ASP A 406 -17.22 -12.32 -7.56
N PRO A 407 -16.56 -11.25 -8.04
CA PRO A 407 -15.47 -10.62 -7.31
C PRO A 407 -15.90 -9.97 -5.98
N SER A 408 -17.18 -9.66 -5.79
CA SER A 408 -17.69 -8.98 -4.58
C SER A 408 -17.85 -9.94 -3.39
N SER A 409 -18.10 -11.21 -3.69
CA SER A 409 -18.53 -12.21 -2.71
C SER A 409 -17.73 -13.51 -2.74
N GLY A 410 -16.93 -13.73 -3.79
CA GLY A 410 -16.20 -14.97 -4.03
C GLY A 410 -17.10 -16.13 -4.48
N LYS A 411 -18.39 -15.86 -4.71
CA LYS A 411 -19.36 -16.89 -5.10
C LYS A 411 -19.07 -17.42 -6.51
N GLU A 412 -19.07 -18.74 -6.66
CA GLU A 412 -19.07 -19.38 -7.98
C GLU A 412 -20.42 -19.15 -8.68
N LEU A 413 -20.39 -18.57 -9.87
CA LEU A 413 -21.55 -18.25 -10.69
C LEU A 413 -21.77 -19.25 -11.83
N GLY A 414 -20.76 -20.04 -12.17
CA GLY A 414 -20.83 -21.08 -13.18
C GLY A 414 -19.55 -21.91 -13.21
N LYS A 415 -19.67 -23.18 -13.59
CA LYS A 415 -18.56 -24.13 -13.71
C LYS A 415 -18.75 -25.02 -14.92
N GLU A 416 -17.67 -25.27 -15.66
CA GLU A 416 -17.65 -26.18 -16.79
C GLU A 416 -16.36 -27.02 -16.78
N ASN A 417 -16.49 -28.32 -17.04
CA ASN A 417 -15.36 -29.18 -17.39
C ASN A 417 -15.35 -29.41 -18.89
N PHE A 418 -14.20 -29.25 -19.53
CA PHE A 418 -14.08 -29.42 -20.98
C PHE A 418 -12.75 -30.03 -21.40
N THR A 419 -12.75 -30.69 -22.55
CA THR A 419 -11.52 -31.09 -23.26
C THR A 419 -11.36 -30.23 -24.49
N HIS A 420 -10.16 -29.70 -24.69
CA HIS A 420 -9.84 -28.78 -25.79
C HIS A 420 -8.70 -29.33 -26.63
N GLY A 421 -8.81 -29.21 -27.95
CA GLY A 421 -7.76 -29.62 -28.90
C GLY A 421 -6.56 -28.67 -28.98
N GLY A 422 -6.71 -27.47 -28.41
CA GLY A 422 -5.74 -26.39 -28.50
C GLY A 422 -6.16 -25.31 -29.49
N GLY A 423 -5.68 -24.08 -29.28
CA GLY A 423 -6.07 -22.90 -30.03
C GLY A 423 -7.17 -22.11 -29.33
N ASP A 424 -7.95 -21.37 -30.10
CA ASP A 424 -8.92 -20.41 -29.58
C ASP A 424 -10.18 -21.10 -29.07
N ARG A 425 -10.71 -20.60 -27.96
CA ARG A 425 -11.99 -21.02 -27.36
C ARG A 425 -12.74 -19.79 -26.86
N THR A 426 -14.00 -19.68 -27.21
CA THR A 426 -14.89 -18.62 -26.71
C THR A 426 -15.48 -19.00 -25.35
N PHE A 427 -15.46 -18.06 -24.42
CA PHE A 427 -16.10 -18.13 -23.12
C PHE A 427 -17.09 -16.99 -23.00
N THR A 428 -18.34 -17.29 -22.65
CA THR A 428 -19.36 -16.28 -22.37
C THR A 428 -19.48 -16.08 -20.87
N THR A 429 -19.35 -14.85 -20.38
CA THR A 429 -19.55 -14.53 -18.96
C THR A 429 -21.00 -14.82 -18.55
N PRO A 430 -21.28 -15.23 -17.29
CA PRO A 430 -22.60 -15.06 -16.72
C PRO A 430 -23.01 -13.58 -16.76
N ARG A 431 -24.32 -13.31 -16.81
CA ARG A 431 -24.83 -11.94 -16.76
C ARG A 431 -24.42 -11.27 -15.45
N HIS A 432 -23.79 -10.10 -15.53
CA HIS A 432 -23.23 -9.40 -14.37
C HIS A 432 -23.39 -7.88 -14.49
N ALA A 433 -23.18 -7.19 -13.37
CA ALA A 433 -23.42 -5.75 -13.28
C ALA A 433 -22.16 -4.91 -13.42
N VAL A 434 -21.03 -5.32 -12.84
CA VAL A 434 -19.80 -4.51 -12.81
C VAL A 434 -18.63 -5.31 -13.36
N ASP A 435 -18.34 -6.45 -12.73
CA ASP A 435 -17.10 -7.20 -12.94
C ASP A 435 -17.31 -8.71 -12.84
N MET A 436 -16.31 -9.45 -13.31
CA MET A 436 -16.30 -10.90 -13.36
C MET A 436 -14.86 -11.43 -13.32
N ALA A 437 -14.65 -12.52 -12.59
CA ALA A 437 -13.39 -13.26 -12.62
C ALA A 437 -13.58 -14.65 -13.23
N LEU A 438 -12.61 -15.09 -14.02
CA LEU A 438 -12.54 -16.44 -14.60
C LEU A 438 -11.30 -17.14 -14.09
N ARG A 439 -11.51 -18.30 -13.46
CA ARG A 439 -10.45 -19.24 -13.11
C ARG A 439 -10.51 -20.42 -14.05
N ILE A 440 -9.40 -20.76 -14.69
CA ILE A 440 -9.25 -21.99 -15.47
C ILE A 440 -8.09 -22.79 -14.89
N LYS A 441 -8.31 -24.07 -14.60
CA LYS A 441 -7.26 -24.98 -14.14
C LYS A 441 -7.30 -26.26 -14.99
N ARG A 442 -6.12 -26.76 -15.34
CA ARG A 442 -5.97 -28.07 -15.97
C ARG A 442 -6.24 -29.14 -14.92
N ASN A 443 -7.04 -30.14 -15.31
CA ASN A 443 -7.35 -31.30 -14.48
C ASN A 443 -6.20 -32.31 -14.43
#